data_AF-A0A2T7TQ62-F1
#
_entry.id   AF-A0A2T7TQ62-F1
#
_cell.length_a   1.000
_cell.length_b   1.000
_cell.length_c   1.000
_cell.angle_alpha   90.00
_cell.angle_beta   90.00
_cell.angle_gamma   90.00
#
_symmetry.space_group_name_H-M   'P 1'
#
loop_
_entity.id
_entity.type
_entity.pdbx_description
1 polymer ?
#
loop_
_entity_poly.entity_id
_entity_poly.type
_entity_poly.pdbx_seq_one_letter_code
_entity_poly.pdbx_strand_id
1 'polypeptide(L)'
;QVWICRDDKGHIQAIGRDARGRRQYLYHPDWLSMRDEAKFSSLVPFAQALPAMRQQVDRDLRRHGLPRERVLAVVVWLLDNTLIRIGNPAYARDNGSFGLTTLRDKHVEIVGSTLRFMFKGKSGKEWKLKLADRRVAAIVRNTQDLPGQTLFQYVDDNADRASVTSHAVNAYNGDICGFSS
;
A
#
# COMPACT_ATOMS: atom_id res chain seq x y z
N GLN A 1 7.10 -30.38 4.71
CA GLN A 1 5.74 -30.96 4.87
C GLN A 1 4.84 -30.32 3.82
N VAL A 2 4.23 -31.13 2.97
CA VAL A 2 3.35 -30.68 1.87
C VAL A 2 2.01 -31.38 2.05
N TRP A 3 0.94 -30.61 2.00
CA TRP A 3 -0.43 -31.12 1.92
C TRP A 3 -0.87 -31.09 0.46
N ILE A 4 -1.47 -32.17 -0.02
CA ILE A 4 -1.99 -32.30 -1.38
C ILE A 4 -3.49 -32.56 -1.26
N CYS A 5 -4.28 -31.80 -2.03
CA CYS A 5 -5.72 -31.98 -2.10
C CYS A 5 -6.03 -33.31 -2.80
N ARG A 6 -6.99 -34.06 -2.27
CA ARG A 6 -7.39 -35.36 -2.85
C ARG A 6 -8.42 -35.22 -3.99
N ASP A 7 -8.98 -34.03 -4.13
CA ASP A 7 -9.94 -33.67 -5.17
C ASP A 7 -9.20 -32.92 -6.28
N ASP A 8 -9.23 -33.47 -7.49
CA ASP A 8 -8.60 -32.88 -8.67
C ASP A 8 -9.27 -31.55 -9.08
N LYS A 9 -10.49 -31.26 -8.61
CA LYS A 9 -11.19 -29.99 -8.81
C LYS A 9 -11.12 -29.04 -7.61
N GLY A 10 -10.41 -29.42 -6.55
CA GLY A 10 -10.22 -28.57 -5.38
C GLY A 10 -9.51 -27.25 -5.74
N HIS A 11 -10.08 -26.12 -5.32
CA HIS A 11 -9.55 -24.78 -5.63
C HIS A 11 -8.08 -24.58 -5.21
N ILE A 12 -7.63 -25.21 -4.12
CA ILE A 12 -6.21 -25.37 -3.75
C ILE A 12 -5.84 -26.84 -3.95
N GLN A 13 -4.86 -27.09 -4.81
CA GLN A 13 -4.32 -28.41 -5.16
C GLN A 13 -3.21 -28.87 -4.23
N ALA A 14 -2.39 -27.94 -3.72
CA ALA A 14 -1.38 -28.27 -2.72
C ALA A 14 -1.02 -27.07 -1.84
N ILE A 15 -0.59 -27.35 -0.61
CA ILE A 15 -0.03 -26.37 0.32
C ILE A 15 1.33 -26.91 0.79
N GLY A 16 2.40 -26.24 0.37
CA GLY A 16 3.75 -26.53 0.81
C GLY A 16 4.30 -25.46 1.74
N ARG A 17 5.52 -25.65 2.23
CA ARG A 17 6.33 -24.56 2.77
C ARG A 17 7.61 -24.45 1.96
N ASP A 18 8.01 -23.24 1.61
CA ASP A 18 9.30 -23.02 0.94
C ASP A 18 10.49 -23.11 1.91
N ALA A 19 11.70 -22.95 1.39
CA ALA A 19 12.94 -22.95 2.17
C ALA A 19 13.01 -21.88 3.27
N ARG A 20 12.12 -20.88 3.24
CA ARG A 20 11.97 -19.84 4.28
C ARG A 20 10.78 -20.12 5.21
N GLY A 21 10.21 -21.32 5.15
CA GLY A 21 9.07 -21.74 5.97
C GLY A 21 7.74 -21.09 5.59
N ARG A 22 7.65 -20.32 4.50
CA ARG A 22 6.41 -19.62 4.10
C ARG A 22 5.46 -20.60 3.45
N ARG A 23 4.17 -20.55 3.79
CA ARG A 23 3.15 -21.37 3.12
C ARG A 23 3.07 -20.98 1.64
N GLN A 24 3.24 -21.96 0.78
CA GLN A 24 3.09 -21.84 -0.68
C GLN A 24 1.84 -22.60 -1.09
N TYR A 25 1.06 -22.03 -1.99
CA TYR A 25 -0.20 -22.59 -2.47
C TYR A 25 -0.08 -22.90 -3.95
N LEU A 26 -0.49 -24.10 -4.34
CA LEU A 26 -0.76 -24.47 -5.72
C LEU A 26 -2.27 -24.46 -5.89
N TYR A 27 -2.79 -23.63 -6.80
CA TYR A 27 -4.23 -23.55 -7.10
C TYR A 27 -4.56 -24.38 -8.35
N HIS A 28 -5.81 -24.82 -8.48
CA HIS A 28 -6.29 -25.46 -9.70
C HIS A 28 -6.21 -24.48 -10.90
N PRO A 29 -5.74 -24.89 -12.09
CA PRO A 29 -5.62 -24.00 -13.25
C PRO A 29 -6.94 -23.31 -13.66
N ASP A 30 -8.06 -24.03 -13.59
CA ASP A 30 -9.37 -23.45 -13.91
C ASP A 30 -9.82 -22.44 -12.85
N TRP A 31 -9.45 -22.66 -11.59
CA TRP A 31 -9.72 -21.70 -10.52
C TRP A 31 -8.88 -20.43 -10.69
N LEU A 32 -7.62 -20.56 -11.12
CA LEU A 32 -6.79 -19.43 -11.51
C LEU A 32 -7.43 -18.66 -12.66
N SER A 33 -7.90 -19.35 -13.69
CA SER A 33 -8.53 -18.75 -14.87
C SER A 33 -9.83 -18.00 -14.51
N MET A 34 -10.72 -18.62 -13.75
CA MET A 34 -11.95 -17.99 -13.25
C MET A 34 -11.67 -16.81 -12.32
N ARG A 35 -10.66 -16.92 -11.43
CA ARG A 35 -10.28 -15.83 -10.53
C ARG A 35 -9.60 -14.69 -11.28
N ASP A 36 -8.83 -14.98 -12.31
CA ASP A 36 -8.23 -13.97 -13.17
C ASP A 36 -9.33 -13.26 -13.96
N GLU A 37 -10.31 -13.97 -14.50
CA GLU A 37 -11.47 -13.38 -15.17
C GLU A 37 -12.32 -12.51 -14.22
N ALA A 38 -12.56 -12.96 -12.98
CA ALA A 38 -13.20 -12.16 -11.93
C ALA A 38 -12.35 -10.94 -11.48
N LYS A 39 -11.02 -11.07 -11.53
CA LYS A 39 -10.10 -9.97 -11.22
C LYS A 39 -10.08 -8.95 -12.36
N PHE A 40 -10.14 -9.39 -13.61
CA PHE A 40 -10.28 -8.52 -14.77
C PHE A 40 -11.65 -7.81 -14.78
N SER A 41 -12.73 -8.51 -14.43
CA SER A 41 -14.06 -7.89 -14.35
C SER A 41 -14.14 -6.82 -13.26
N SER A 42 -13.42 -6.96 -12.15
CA SER A 42 -13.32 -5.91 -11.11
C SER A 42 -12.55 -4.65 -11.55
N LEU A 43 -11.76 -4.71 -12.63
CA LEU A 43 -11.01 -3.54 -13.11
C LEU A 43 -11.92 -2.48 -13.71
N VAL A 44 -13.03 -2.86 -14.36
CA VAL A 44 -13.93 -1.90 -15.01
C VAL A 44 -14.68 -1.05 -13.98
N PRO A 45 -15.36 -1.62 -12.95
CA PRO A 45 -15.95 -0.85 -11.87
C PRO A 45 -14.92 0.00 -11.12
N PHE A 46 -13.70 -0.53 -10.90
CA PHE A 46 -12.63 0.23 -10.27
C PHE A 46 -12.20 1.44 -11.12
N ALA A 47 -12.02 1.26 -12.43
CA ALA A 47 -11.68 2.34 -13.34
C ALA A 47 -12.77 3.43 -13.38
N GLN A 48 -14.05 3.04 -13.31
CA GLN A 48 -15.18 3.95 -13.22
C GLN A 48 -15.21 4.73 -11.90
N ALA A 49 -14.73 4.14 -10.80
CA ALA A 49 -14.63 4.79 -9.50
C ALA A 49 -13.45 5.78 -9.38
N LEU A 50 -12.40 5.65 -10.21
CA LEU A 50 -11.18 6.48 -10.13
C LEU A 50 -11.42 7.99 -10.09
N PRO A 51 -12.32 8.60 -10.90
CA PRO A 51 -12.57 10.03 -10.83
C PRO A 51 -13.11 10.46 -9.45
N ALA A 52 -14.07 9.72 -8.91
CA ALA A 52 -14.63 9.98 -7.57
C ALA A 52 -13.57 9.78 -6.48
N MET A 53 -12.74 8.74 -6.62
CA MET A 53 -11.62 8.49 -5.69
C MET A 53 -10.65 9.66 -5.66
N ARG A 54 -10.20 10.14 -6.83
CA ARG A 54 -9.26 11.25 -6.94
C ARG A 54 -9.85 12.53 -6.34
N GLN A 55 -11.13 12.79 -6.54
CA GLN A 55 -11.81 13.93 -5.91
C GLN A 55 -11.84 13.81 -4.38
N GLN A 56 -12.09 12.61 -3.83
CA GLN A 56 -12.08 12.40 -2.38
C GLN A 56 -10.66 12.56 -1.80
N VAL A 57 -9.66 11.97 -2.45
CA VAL A 57 -8.25 12.16 -2.09
C VAL A 57 -7.90 13.66 -2.08
N ASP A 58 -8.33 14.41 -3.11
CA ASP A 58 -8.09 15.84 -3.17
C ASP A 58 -8.76 16.63 -2.04
N ARG A 59 -9.96 16.21 -1.61
CA ARG A 59 -10.65 16.78 -0.44
C ARG A 59 -9.87 16.49 0.83
N ASP A 60 -9.47 15.25 1.06
CA ASP A 60 -8.78 14.85 2.29
C ASP A 60 -7.37 15.46 2.39
N LEU A 61 -6.68 15.67 1.27
CA LEU A 61 -5.40 16.39 1.22
C LEU A 61 -5.49 17.85 1.68
N ARG A 62 -6.70 18.46 1.69
CA ARG A 62 -6.93 19.84 2.15
C ARG A 62 -7.22 19.96 3.64
N ARG A 63 -7.38 18.84 4.37
CA ARG A 63 -7.60 18.87 5.84
C ARG A 63 -6.47 19.57 6.56
N HIS A 64 -6.72 20.14 7.75
CA HIS A 64 -5.69 20.74 8.59
C HIS A 64 -5.02 19.70 9.48
N GLY A 65 -3.76 19.95 9.89
CA GLY A 65 -2.99 19.01 10.71
C GLY A 65 -2.57 17.73 9.99
N LEU A 66 -2.35 16.65 10.75
CA LEU A 66 -2.03 15.31 10.25
C LEU A 66 -3.08 14.26 10.68
N PRO A 67 -4.39 14.49 10.44
CA PRO A 67 -5.40 13.48 10.75
C PRO A 67 -5.25 12.27 9.83
N ARG A 68 -5.81 11.14 10.27
CA ARG A 68 -5.75 9.84 9.58
C ARG A 68 -6.05 9.94 8.08
N GLU A 69 -7.16 10.60 7.71
CA GLU A 69 -7.59 10.68 6.31
C GLU A 69 -6.61 11.45 5.44
N ARG A 70 -5.98 12.50 5.98
CA ARG A 70 -5.02 13.32 5.22
C ARG A 70 -3.76 12.53 4.88
N VAL A 71 -3.25 11.75 5.84
CA VAL A 71 -2.05 10.95 5.64
C VAL A 71 -2.35 9.75 4.73
N LEU A 72 -3.53 9.13 4.87
CA LEU A 72 -3.99 8.08 3.95
C LEU A 72 -4.15 8.61 2.52
N ALA A 73 -4.71 9.81 2.35
CA ALA A 73 -4.84 10.45 1.05
C ALA A 73 -3.48 10.70 0.39
N VAL A 74 -2.44 11.08 1.16
CA VAL A 74 -1.06 11.16 0.62
C VAL A 74 -0.55 9.81 0.15
N VAL A 75 -0.77 8.75 0.93
CA VAL A 75 -0.33 7.40 0.57
C VAL A 75 -1.03 6.90 -0.71
N VAL A 76 -2.34 7.14 -0.82
CA VAL A 76 -3.10 6.78 -2.04
C VAL A 76 -2.70 7.64 -3.23
N TRP A 77 -2.48 8.93 -3.03
CA TRP A 77 -1.98 9.82 -4.09
C TRP A 77 -0.61 9.35 -4.61
N LEU A 78 0.29 8.96 -3.71
CA LEU A 78 1.59 8.38 -4.08
C LEU A 78 1.42 7.05 -4.81
N LEU A 79 0.44 6.23 -4.43
CA LEU A 79 0.15 4.98 -5.14
C LEU A 79 -0.36 5.24 -6.57
N ASP A 80 -1.18 6.26 -6.78
CA ASP A 80 -1.72 6.62 -8.11
C ASP A 80 -0.66 7.29 -9.00
N ASN A 81 0.25 8.08 -8.41
CA ASN A 81 1.26 8.85 -9.14
C ASN A 81 2.65 8.21 -9.18
N THR A 82 2.79 7.02 -8.58
CA THR A 82 4.04 6.26 -8.61
C THR A 82 3.77 4.78 -8.86
N LEU A 83 4.82 3.98 -9.02
CA LEU A 83 4.71 2.52 -9.11
C LEU A 83 5.13 1.82 -7.81
N ILE A 84 5.19 2.57 -6.70
CA ILE A 84 5.54 2.01 -5.40
C ILE A 84 4.36 1.17 -4.90
N ARG A 85 4.65 -0.05 -4.46
CA ARG A 85 3.66 -0.91 -3.83
C ARG A 85 3.33 -0.41 -2.42
N ILE A 86 2.10 -0.63 -1.96
CA ILE A 86 1.66 -0.32 -0.59
C ILE A 86 2.64 -0.88 0.47
N GLY A 87 3.19 -2.07 0.23
CA GLY A 87 4.02 -2.77 1.22
C GLY A 87 3.18 -3.38 2.34
N ASN A 88 3.75 -4.35 3.04
CA ASN A 88 3.12 -4.92 4.24
C ASN A 88 4.21 -5.04 5.33
N PRO A 89 3.97 -4.51 6.54
CA PRO A 89 4.94 -4.49 7.65
C PRO A 89 5.58 -5.84 7.96
N ALA A 90 4.81 -6.94 7.85
CA ALA A 90 5.32 -8.29 8.09
C ALA A 90 6.46 -8.65 7.11
N TYR A 91 6.31 -8.28 5.84
CA TYR A 91 7.29 -8.59 4.80
C TYR A 91 8.51 -7.66 4.82
N ALA A 92 8.37 -6.47 5.42
CA ALA A 92 9.45 -5.48 5.42
C ALA A 92 10.59 -5.85 6.37
N ARG A 93 10.26 -6.43 7.54
CA ARG A 93 11.27 -6.89 8.49
C ARG A 93 12.04 -8.10 7.97
N ASP A 94 11.33 -9.08 7.43
CA ASP A 94 11.92 -10.37 7.04
C ASP A 94 12.75 -10.29 5.75
N ASN A 95 12.44 -9.35 4.84
CA ASN A 95 13.10 -9.27 3.53
C ASN A 95 13.93 -8.00 3.34
N GLY A 96 14.02 -7.12 4.34
CA GLY A 96 14.70 -5.82 4.21
C GLY A 96 14.18 -4.97 3.03
N SER A 97 12.89 -5.16 2.69
CA SER A 97 12.25 -4.59 1.50
C SER A 97 11.12 -3.64 1.93
N PHE A 98 11.04 -2.46 1.34
CA PHE A 98 10.09 -1.42 1.73
C PHE A 98 9.00 -1.20 0.66
N GLY A 99 7.83 -0.78 1.12
CA GLY A 99 6.75 -0.21 0.31
C GLY A 99 6.18 0.99 1.04
N LEU A 100 5.19 1.69 0.46
CA LEU A 100 4.70 2.98 0.98
C LEU A 100 4.46 2.98 2.49
N THR A 101 3.69 2.02 3.00
CA THR A 101 3.32 1.91 4.43
C THR A 101 4.46 1.50 5.35
N THR A 102 5.61 1.13 4.79
CA THR A 102 6.80 0.73 5.55
C THR A 102 8.01 1.60 5.27
N LEU A 103 7.86 2.67 4.48
CA LEU A 103 8.91 3.66 4.28
C LEU A 103 9.30 4.31 5.61
N ARG A 104 10.55 4.74 5.66
CA ARG A 104 11.16 5.41 6.81
C ARG A 104 11.62 6.78 6.39
N ASP A 105 11.86 7.67 7.33
CA ASP A 105 12.22 9.06 7.04
C ASP A 105 13.46 9.15 6.14
N LYS A 106 14.46 8.30 6.40
CA LYS A 106 15.68 8.18 5.57
C LYS A 106 15.45 7.77 4.11
N HIS A 107 14.27 7.24 3.77
CA HIS A 107 13.97 6.78 2.41
C HIS A 107 13.41 7.89 1.52
N VAL A 108 13.16 9.08 2.06
CA VAL A 108 12.70 10.24 1.28
C VAL A 108 13.50 11.47 1.64
N GLU A 109 13.98 12.16 0.61
CA GLU A 109 14.58 13.48 0.70
C GLU A 109 13.62 14.49 0.08
N ILE A 110 13.40 15.61 0.76
CA ILE A 110 12.49 16.67 0.30
C ILE A 110 13.29 17.95 0.03
N VAL A 111 13.29 18.40 -1.22
CA VAL A 111 13.97 19.63 -1.66
C VAL A 111 12.93 20.56 -2.28
N GLY A 112 12.55 21.62 -1.55
CA GLY A 112 11.47 22.52 -1.96
C GLY A 112 10.12 21.77 -2.06
N SER A 113 9.57 21.68 -3.27
CA SER A 113 8.35 20.92 -3.61
C SER A 113 8.64 19.54 -4.20
N THR A 114 9.92 19.15 -4.31
CA THR A 114 10.34 17.87 -4.87
C THR A 114 10.53 16.82 -3.78
N LEU A 115 9.97 15.63 -3.97
CA LEU A 115 10.27 14.45 -3.17
C LEU A 115 11.14 13.49 -3.98
N ARG A 116 12.22 12.99 -3.36
CA ARG A 116 13.13 11.99 -3.93
C ARG A 116 13.10 10.75 -3.04
N PHE A 117 12.56 9.66 -3.55
CA PHE A 117 12.54 8.40 -2.82
C PHE A 117 13.72 7.52 -3.21
N MET A 118 14.37 6.94 -2.21
CA MET A 118 15.45 5.95 -2.37
C MET A 118 15.30 4.82 -1.35
N PHE A 119 15.01 3.61 -1.80
CA PHE A 119 14.84 2.45 -0.93
C PHE A 119 14.98 1.13 -1.69
N LYS A 120 15.18 0.02 -0.96
CA LYS A 120 15.12 -1.33 -1.52
C LYS A 120 13.68 -1.85 -1.48
N GLY A 121 13.10 -2.17 -2.63
CA GLY A 121 11.75 -2.71 -2.75
C GLY A 121 11.73 -4.24 -2.79
N LYS A 122 10.58 -4.81 -3.18
CA LYS A 122 10.40 -6.26 -3.36
C LYS A 122 11.55 -6.87 -4.18
N SER A 123 12.04 -8.03 -3.74
CA SER A 123 13.17 -8.75 -4.34
C SER A 123 14.51 -8.01 -4.29
N GLY A 124 14.66 -7.03 -3.39
CA GLY A 124 15.92 -6.29 -3.19
C GLY A 124 16.21 -5.24 -4.26
N LYS A 125 15.31 -5.03 -5.24
CA LYS A 125 15.49 -4.05 -6.31
C LYS A 125 15.55 -2.64 -5.71
N GLU A 126 16.56 -1.87 -6.09
CA GLU A 126 16.64 -0.45 -5.71
C GLU A 126 15.61 0.37 -6.47
N TRP A 127 14.90 1.22 -5.72
CA TRP A 127 13.97 2.20 -6.25
C TRP A 127 14.54 3.59 -6.05
N LYS A 128 14.58 4.36 -7.15
CA LYS A 128 14.94 5.77 -7.19
C LYS A 128 13.89 6.49 -8.02
N LEU A 129 13.11 7.37 -7.42
CA LEU A 129 12.09 8.12 -8.15
C LEU A 129 11.96 9.53 -7.59
N LYS A 130 11.55 10.45 -8.47
CA LYS A 130 11.38 11.87 -8.20
C LYS A 130 9.98 12.28 -8.60
N LEU A 131 9.31 13.04 -7.75
CA LEU A 131 8.03 13.69 -8.02
C LEU A 131 8.07 15.11 -7.49
N ALA A 132 7.24 15.99 -8.06
CA ALA A 132 7.11 17.37 -7.62
C ALA A 132 5.63 17.68 -7.39
N ASP A 133 5.28 17.92 -6.13
CA ASP A 133 3.97 18.42 -5.74
C ASP A 133 4.14 19.18 -4.43
N ARG A 134 3.80 20.47 -4.43
CA ARG A 134 4.02 21.36 -3.28
C ARG A 134 3.20 20.91 -2.06
N ARG A 135 1.96 20.46 -2.26
CA ARG A 135 1.05 20.07 -1.17
C ARG A 135 1.52 18.76 -0.55
N VAL A 136 1.83 17.76 -1.37
CA VAL A 136 2.33 16.46 -0.91
C VAL A 136 3.69 16.62 -0.23
N ALA A 137 4.62 17.39 -0.81
CA ALA A 137 5.92 17.64 -0.19
C ALA A 137 5.79 18.29 1.19
N ALA A 138 4.85 19.22 1.38
CA ALA A 138 4.59 19.83 2.68
C ALA A 138 4.03 18.81 3.69
N ILE A 139 3.09 17.95 3.28
CA ILE A 139 2.52 16.94 4.18
C ILE A 139 3.58 15.89 4.55
N VAL A 140 4.36 15.39 3.59
CA VAL A 140 5.42 14.40 3.87
C VAL A 140 6.51 14.99 4.76
N ARG A 141 6.82 16.29 4.63
CA ARG A 141 7.73 16.97 5.56
C ARG A 141 7.17 16.96 6.98
N ASN A 142 5.91 17.35 7.14
CA ASN A 142 5.27 17.34 8.45
C ASN A 142 5.21 15.92 9.06
N THR A 143 5.09 14.87 8.24
CA THR A 143 5.14 13.50 8.76
C THR A 143 6.57 13.06 9.14
N GLN A 144 7.62 13.55 8.47
CA GLN A 144 9.03 13.34 8.89
C GLN A 144 9.37 14.05 10.20
N ASP A 145 8.70 15.16 10.50
CA ASP A 145 8.90 15.92 11.74
C ASP A 145 8.26 15.21 12.96
N LEU A 146 7.43 14.18 12.75
CA LEU A 146 6.87 13.39 13.83
C LEU A 146 7.93 12.43 14.42
N PRO A 147 7.99 12.28 15.76
CA PRO A 147 8.92 11.34 16.38
C PRO A 147 8.69 9.91 15.90
N GLY A 148 9.77 9.22 15.54
CA GLY A 148 9.74 7.83 15.09
C GLY A 148 10.74 7.56 13.99
N GLN A 149 10.62 6.40 13.34
CA GLN A 149 11.36 6.09 12.12
C GLN A 149 10.44 5.87 10.91
N THR A 150 9.13 5.76 11.13
CA THR A 150 8.16 5.44 10.08
C THR A 150 7.74 6.72 9.40
N LEU A 151 7.79 6.74 8.07
CA LEU A 151 7.53 7.96 7.30
C LEU A 151 6.08 8.41 7.38
N PHE A 152 5.13 7.49 7.25
CA PHE A 152 3.70 7.83 7.25
C PHE A 152 3.08 7.50 8.59
N GLN A 153 2.89 8.55 9.38
CA GLN A 153 2.23 8.54 10.67
C GLN A 153 1.16 9.65 10.69
N TYR A 154 0.08 9.42 11.42
CA TYR A 154 -0.96 10.40 11.67
C TYR A 154 -1.14 10.61 13.17
N VAL A 155 -1.75 11.74 13.53
CA VAL A 155 -2.19 12.05 14.88
C VAL A 155 -3.69 11.81 14.94
N ASP A 156 -4.13 11.00 15.89
CA ASP A 156 -5.55 10.71 16.11
C ASP A 156 -6.22 11.76 17.01
N ASP A 157 -7.51 11.54 17.27
CA ASP A 157 -8.34 12.47 18.04
C ASP A 157 -7.93 12.57 19.53
N ASN A 158 -7.17 11.58 20.04
CA ASN A 158 -6.60 11.60 21.39
C ASN A 158 -5.21 12.26 21.44
N ALA A 159 -4.77 12.85 20.32
CA ALA A 159 -3.42 13.35 20.11
C ALA A 159 -2.32 12.26 20.15
N ASP A 160 -2.72 10.99 20.03
CA ASP A 160 -1.81 9.87 19.94
C ASP A 160 -1.33 9.67 18.50
N ARG A 161 -0.11 9.16 18.36
CA ARG A 161 0.50 8.90 17.05
C ARG A 161 0.27 7.46 16.63
N ALA A 162 -0.18 7.26 15.40
CA ALA A 162 -0.34 5.95 14.81
C ALA A 162 0.30 5.87 13.42
N SER A 163 0.93 4.72 13.13
CA SER A 163 1.51 4.46 11.80
C SER A 163 0.43 4.03 10.80
N VAL A 164 0.59 4.44 9.55
CA VAL A 164 -0.28 3.95 8.46
C VAL A 164 0.02 2.49 8.16
N THR A 165 -1.02 1.65 8.14
CA THR A 165 -0.92 0.23 7.80
C THR A 165 -1.50 -0.06 6.42
N SER A 166 -1.11 -1.18 5.81
CA SER A 166 -1.72 -1.63 4.55
C SER A 166 -3.23 -1.90 4.68
N HIS A 167 -3.68 -2.33 5.85
CA HIS A 167 -5.10 -2.51 6.14
C HIS A 167 -5.84 -1.17 6.13
N ALA A 168 -5.28 -0.13 6.76
CA ALA A 168 -5.89 1.20 6.77
C ALA A 168 -6.00 1.81 5.37
N VAL A 169 -5.00 1.60 4.50
CA VAL A 169 -5.02 2.05 3.10
C VAL A 169 -6.09 1.30 2.30
N ASN A 170 -6.18 -0.02 2.47
CA ASN A 170 -7.19 -0.81 1.77
C ASN A 170 -8.62 -0.46 2.22
N ALA A 171 -8.83 -0.24 3.52
CA ALA A 171 -10.11 0.22 4.06
C ALA A 171 -10.49 1.58 3.46
N TYR A 172 -9.56 2.54 3.47
CA TYR A 172 -9.78 3.86 2.87
C TYR A 172 -10.13 3.78 1.37
N ASN A 173 -9.47 2.92 0.59
CA ASN A 173 -9.86 2.70 -0.81
C ASN A 173 -11.25 2.07 -0.94
N GLY A 174 -11.59 1.09 -0.08
CA GLY A 174 -12.91 0.44 -0.07
C GLY A 174 -14.05 1.41 0.23
N ASP A 175 -13.88 2.22 1.27
CA ASP A 175 -14.85 3.22 1.71
C ASP A 175 -15.15 4.25 0.63
N ILE A 176 -14.13 4.64 -0.15
CA ILE A 176 -14.26 5.64 -1.22
C ILE A 176 -14.88 5.05 -2.48
N CYS A 177 -14.52 3.82 -2.83
CA CYS A 177 -15.07 3.16 -3.99
C CYS A 177 -16.49 2.62 -3.79
N GLY A 178 -16.98 2.56 -2.53
CA GLY A 178 -18.24 1.89 -2.22
C GLY A 178 -18.19 0.38 -2.42
N PHE A 179 -16.99 -0.23 -2.43
CA PHE A 179 -16.80 -1.68 -2.51
C PHE A 179 -16.74 -2.36 -1.14
N SER A 180 -17.17 -1.66 -0.08
CA SER A 180 -17.22 -2.22 1.27
C SER A 180 -18.07 -3.49 1.28
N SER A 181 -17.41 -4.62 1.54
CA SER A 181 -18.03 -5.91 1.87
C SER A 181 -17.97 -6.10 3.38
#